data_AF-A0A1H3XYU6-F1
#
_entry.id   AF-A0A1H3XYU6-F1
#
_cell.length_a   1.000
_cell.length_b   1.000
_cell.length_c   1.000
_cell.angle_alpha   90.00
_cell.angle_beta   90.00
_cell.angle_gamma   90.00
#
_symmetry.space_group_name_H-M   'P 1'
#
loop_
_entity.id
_entity.type
_entity.pdbx_description
1 polymer ?
#
loop_
_entity_poly.entity_id
_entity_poly.type
_entity_poly.pdbx_seq_one_letter_code
_entity_poly.pdbx_strand_id
1 'polypeptide(L)'
;MDSAKMTIFLAGDSTVQSYSRGMAPQCGWVYYVWGHSYEFGQNDSWKIIEDFCKEVGGQEDIWYATNIQIADYMDAVRRLQVGVNSDFACNPSAITVWISVDDDRIVECKPGVITPL
;
A
#
# COMPACT_ATOMS: atom_id res chain seq x y z
N MET A 1 14.31 8.37 24.27
CA MET A 1 13.01 8.71 23.67
C MET A 1 13.17 8.48 22.18
N ASP A 2 12.97 7.25 21.76
CA ASP A 2 12.98 6.90 20.34
C ASP A 2 11.66 7.34 19.74
N SER A 3 11.75 8.27 18.79
CA SER A 3 10.64 8.66 17.93
C SER A 3 10.31 7.49 17.01
N ALA A 4 9.05 7.04 17.02
CA ALA A 4 8.55 6.04 16.08
C ALA A 4 8.74 6.55 14.65
N LYS A 5 9.63 5.91 13.89
CA LYS A 5 9.88 6.24 12.48
C LYS A 5 8.84 5.53 11.61
N MET A 6 7.80 6.25 11.19
CA MET A 6 6.94 5.77 10.12
C MET A 6 7.65 5.94 8.78
N THR A 7 8.03 4.81 8.18
CA THR A 7 8.69 4.77 6.86
C THR A 7 7.76 4.06 5.88
N ILE A 8 7.28 4.78 4.87
CA ILE A 8 6.41 4.22 3.81
C ILE A 8 7.23 4.20 2.52
N PHE A 9 7.46 3.01 1.98
CA PHE A 9 8.19 2.80 0.72
C PHE A 9 7.21 2.59 -0.43
N LEU A 10 7.33 3.40 -1.48
CA LEU A 10 6.71 3.15 -2.77
C LEU A 10 7.81 2.60 -3.68
N ALA A 11 7.85 1.28 -3.87
CA ALA A 11 8.84 0.67 -4.75
C ALA A 11 8.35 0.71 -6.20
N GLY A 12 9.01 1.54 -7.02
CA GLY A 12 8.80 1.64 -8.46
C GLY A 12 10.03 1.24 -9.27
N ASP A 13 10.98 0.47 -8.72
CA ASP A 13 12.08 -0.08 -9.52
C ASP A 13 12.50 -1.49 -9.07
N SER A 14 13.28 -2.14 -9.94
CA SER A 14 13.75 -3.51 -9.83
C SER A 14 14.77 -3.78 -8.71
N THR A 15 15.08 -2.82 -7.83
CA THR A 15 16.11 -2.99 -6.78
C THR A 15 15.59 -3.59 -5.47
N VAL A 16 14.28 -3.78 -5.37
CA VAL A 16 13.58 -4.35 -4.23
C VAL A 16 14.15 -5.68 -3.71
N GLN A 17 14.66 -6.52 -4.61
CA GLN A 17 15.22 -7.83 -4.25
C GLN A 17 16.55 -7.73 -3.46
N SER A 18 17.12 -6.54 -3.30
CA SER A 18 18.43 -6.32 -2.66
C SER A 18 18.36 -5.82 -1.21
N TYR A 19 17.17 -5.57 -0.66
CA TYR A 19 17.05 -5.09 0.71
C TYR A 19 17.28 -6.20 1.75
N SER A 20 18.02 -5.87 2.82
CA SER A 20 18.16 -6.74 3.98
C SER A 20 16.79 -6.97 4.63
N ARG A 21 16.59 -8.10 5.33
CA ARG A 21 15.28 -8.48 5.93
C ARG A 21 14.70 -7.41 6.87
N GLY A 22 15.53 -6.53 7.44
CA GLY A 22 15.10 -5.37 8.24
C GLY A 22 14.83 -4.08 7.45
N MET A 23 15.06 -4.08 6.13
CA MET A 23 14.76 -3.01 5.19
C MET A 23 13.74 -3.44 4.11
N ALA A 24 13.38 -4.73 4.06
CA ALA A 24 12.25 -5.20 3.29
C ALA A 24 10.98 -4.54 3.87
N PRO A 25 10.14 -3.89 3.05
CA PRO A 25 8.96 -3.19 3.53
C PRO A 25 8.03 -4.19 4.23
N GLN A 26 7.86 -4.00 5.52
CA GLN A 26 6.91 -4.73 6.32
C GLN A 26 5.56 -4.07 6.07
N CYS A 27 4.67 -4.79 5.38
CA CYS A 27 3.28 -4.47 5.04
C CYS A 27 3.05 -3.65 3.74
N GLY A 28 2.52 -4.33 2.71
CA GLY A 28 1.90 -3.75 1.51
C GLY A 28 2.84 -3.45 0.34
N TRP A 29 2.82 -4.30 -0.70
CA TRP A 29 3.47 -4.01 -1.98
C TRP A 29 2.47 -3.35 -2.92
N VAL A 30 2.83 -2.20 -3.53
CA VAL A 30 2.07 -1.65 -4.68
C VAL A 30 2.69 -2.20 -5.95
N TYR A 31 1.92 -2.95 -6.73
CA TYR A 31 2.33 -3.39 -8.07
C TYR A 31 1.72 -2.45 -9.12
N TYR A 32 2.56 -1.58 -9.69
CA TYR A 32 2.12 -0.55 -10.62
C TYR A 32 2.35 -0.96 -12.07
N VAL A 33 1.26 -1.23 -12.81
CA VAL A 33 1.30 -1.58 -14.24
C VAL A 33 1.08 -0.32 -15.09
N TRP A 34 2.01 -0.05 -16.00
CA TRP A 34 1.93 1.05 -16.96
C TRP A 34 2.43 0.58 -18.33
N GLY A 35 1.91 1.20 -19.38
CA GLY A 35 2.39 1.03 -20.75
C GLY A 35 1.54 1.86 -21.71
N HIS A 36 1.97 1.92 -22.97
CA HIS A 36 1.18 2.56 -24.02
C HIS A 36 0.45 1.52 -24.85
N SER A 37 -0.83 1.75 -25.15
CA SER A 37 -1.66 0.78 -25.86
C SER A 37 -1.13 0.41 -27.26
N TYR A 38 -0.39 1.31 -27.92
CA TYR A 38 0.22 1.03 -29.23
C TYR A 38 1.35 0.00 -29.17
N GLU A 39 1.98 -0.20 -28.01
CA GLU A 39 3.12 -1.12 -27.84
C GLU A 39 2.66 -2.58 -27.92
N PHE A 40 1.43 -2.87 -27.49
CA PHE A 40 0.86 -4.21 -27.56
C PHE A 40 0.66 -4.70 -29.00
N GLY A 41 0.31 -3.78 -29.92
CA GLY A 41 0.14 -4.09 -31.34
C GLY A 41 1.46 -4.27 -32.07
N GLN A 42 2.53 -3.56 -31.68
CA GLN A 42 3.83 -3.67 -32.34
C GLN A 42 4.60 -4.94 -31.95
N ASN A 43 4.39 -5.44 -30.73
CA ASN A 43 5.15 -6.56 -30.17
C ASN A 43 4.31 -7.86 -30.01
N ASP A 44 3.13 -7.95 -30.63
CA ASP A 44 2.19 -9.09 -30.46
C ASP A 44 1.95 -9.47 -28.99
N SER A 45 1.93 -8.46 -28.11
CA SER A 45 2.02 -8.64 -26.65
C SER A 45 0.66 -8.57 -25.95
N TRP A 46 -0.43 -8.49 -26.70
CA TRP A 46 -1.80 -8.48 -26.16
C TRP A 46 -2.09 -9.67 -25.26
N LYS A 47 -1.62 -10.85 -25.66
CA LYS A 47 -1.80 -12.08 -24.88
C LYS A 47 -1.16 -11.99 -23.49
N ILE A 48 -0.05 -11.27 -23.34
CA ILE A 48 0.67 -11.14 -22.07
C ILE A 48 -0.18 -10.37 -21.06
N ILE A 49 -0.72 -9.21 -21.44
CA ILE A 49 -1.54 -8.40 -20.53
C ILE A 49 -2.88 -9.10 -20.23
N GLU A 50 -3.45 -9.83 -21.19
CA GLU A 50 -4.67 -10.62 -20.96
C GLU A 50 -4.44 -11.77 -19.98
N ASP A 51 -3.37 -12.53 -20.14
CA ASP A 51 -3.07 -13.65 -19.26
C ASP A 51 -2.69 -13.17 -17.85
N PHE A 52 -1.96 -12.06 -17.74
CA PHE A 52 -1.73 -11.38 -16.47
C PHE A 52 -3.05 -10.98 -15.78
N CYS A 53 -3.95 -10.30 -16.49
CA CYS A 53 -5.24 -9.87 -15.94
C CYS A 53 -6.12 -11.05 -15.49
N LYS A 54 -6.05 -12.21 -16.15
CA LYS A 54 -6.76 -13.43 -15.73
C LYS A 54 -6.18 -14.01 -14.44
N GLU A 55 -4.86 -13.96 -14.29
CA GLU A 55 -4.17 -14.50 -13.10
C GLU A 55 -4.43 -13.65 -11.86
N VAL A 56 -4.32 -12.33 -12.00
CA VAL A 56 -4.43 -11.40 -10.87
C VAL A 56 -5.85 -10.90 -10.64
N GLY A 57 -6.80 -11.12 -11.54
CA GLY A 57 -8.16 -10.61 -11.46
C GLY A 57 -9.07 -11.42 -10.53
N GLY A 58 -9.96 -10.74 -9.81
CA GLY A 58 -10.96 -11.39 -8.94
C GLY A 58 -10.43 -11.92 -7.61
N GLN A 59 -9.22 -11.52 -7.21
CA GLN A 59 -8.62 -11.90 -5.93
C GLN A 59 -9.15 -10.99 -4.82
N GLU A 60 -9.71 -11.58 -3.76
CA GLU A 60 -10.35 -10.84 -2.66
C GLU A 60 -9.33 -10.12 -1.74
N ASP A 61 -8.07 -10.55 -1.77
CA ASP A 61 -6.95 -9.99 -1.01
C ASP A 61 -6.18 -8.90 -1.78
N ILE A 62 -6.59 -8.59 -3.02
CA ILE A 62 -5.98 -7.53 -3.84
C ILE A 62 -6.88 -6.29 -3.86
N TRP A 63 -6.29 -5.15 -3.47
CA TRP A 63 -6.91 -3.86 -3.68
C TRP A 63 -6.59 -3.31 -5.08
N TYR A 64 -7.55 -3.43 -6.01
CA TYR A 64 -7.47 -2.79 -7.32
C TYR A 64 -7.74 -1.28 -7.17
N ALA A 65 -6.69 -0.47 -7.34
CA ALA A 65 -6.75 0.96 -7.09
C ALA A 65 -6.34 1.79 -8.33
N THR A 66 -7.01 2.92 -8.50
CA THR A 66 -6.58 3.99 -9.41
C THR A 66 -5.54 4.88 -8.73
N ASN A 67 -4.80 5.66 -9.52
CA ASN A 67 -3.78 6.57 -9.00
C ASN A 67 -4.32 7.58 -7.99
N ILE A 68 -5.53 8.11 -8.22
CA ILE A 68 -6.14 9.06 -7.30
C ILE A 68 -6.51 8.40 -5.97
N GLN A 69 -6.99 7.15 -5.99
CA GLN A 69 -7.26 6.40 -4.75
C GLN A 69 -5.97 6.11 -3.97
N ILE A 70 -4.87 5.82 -4.65
CA ILE A 70 -3.56 5.66 -4.00
C ILE A 70 -3.12 6.99 -3.36
N ALA A 71 -3.24 8.12 -4.08
CA ALA A 71 -2.92 9.43 -3.53
C ALA A 71 -3.78 9.77 -2.30
N ASP A 72 -5.09 9.57 -2.39
CA ASP A 72 -6.03 9.80 -1.29
C ASP A 72 -5.72 8.93 -0.07
N TYR A 73 -5.36 7.67 -0.29
CA TYR A 73 -4.94 6.75 0.77
C TYR A 73 -3.65 7.21 1.45
N MET A 74 -2.64 7.61 0.68
CA MET A 74 -1.40 8.15 1.22
C MET A 74 -1.63 9.41 2.06
N ASP A 75 -2.52 10.28 1.63
CA ASP A 75 -2.90 11.46 2.40
C ASP A 75 -3.71 11.10 3.65
N ALA A 76 -4.55 10.07 3.61
CA ALA A 76 -5.26 9.57 4.78
C ALA A 76 -4.31 8.97 5.83
N VAL A 77 -3.31 8.19 5.40
CA VAL A 77 -2.25 7.66 6.27
C VAL A 77 -1.50 8.79 6.95
N ARG A 78 -1.11 9.84 6.20
CA ARG A 78 -0.39 11.01 6.75
C ARG A 78 -1.21 11.81 7.77
N ARG A 79 -2.54 11.77 7.67
CA ARG A 79 -3.45 12.46 8.60
C ARG A 79 -3.76 11.64 9.86
N LEU A 80 -3.35 10.38 9.92
CA LEU A 80 -3.58 9.55 11.09
C LEU A 80 -2.93 10.17 12.34
N GLN A 81 -3.69 10.28 13.42
CA GLN A 81 -3.22 10.87 14.67
C GLN A 81 -2.97 9.76 15.68
N VAL A 82 -1.74 9.59 16.13
CA VAL A 82 -1.35 8.53 17.07
C VAL A 82 -1.11 9.14 18.46
N GLY A 83 -1.57 8.46 19.50
CA GLY A 83 -1.31 8.85 20.89
C GLY A 83 0.19 8.88 21.19
N VAL A 84 0.63 9.77 22.09
CA VAL A 84 2.06 9.90 22.45
C VAL A 84 2.64 8.61 23.03
N ASN A 85 1.80 7.82 23.70
CA ASN A 85 2.16 6.53 24.27
C ASN A 85 1.92 5.36 23.30
N SER A 86 1.50 5.64 22.05
CA SER A 86 1.17 4.66 21.01
C SER A 86 0.11 3.64 21.42
N ASP A 87 -0.84 4.03 22.28
CA ASP A 87 -1.93 3.19 22.80
C ASP A 87 -3.21 3.27 21.95
N PHE A 88 -3.34 4.29 21.10
CA PHE A 88 -4.45 4.42 20.15
C PHE A 88 -4.07 5.25 18.91
N ALA A 89 -4.86 5.11 17.85
CA ALA A 89 -4.87 5.97 16.68
C ALA A 89 -6.27 6.50 16.36
N CYS A 90 -6.37 7.77 16.00
CA CYS A 90 -7.59 8.38 15.45
C CYS A 90 -7.43 8.56 13.95
N ASN A 91 -8.39 8.05 13.17
CA ASN A 91 -8.45 8.28 11.72
C ASN A 91 -9.44 9.41 11.41
N PRO A 92 -8.97 10.65 11.16
CA PRO A 92 -9.86 11.76 10.82
C PRO A 92 -10.31 11.74 9.34
N SER A 93 -9.86 10.77 8.54
CA SER A 93 -10.18 10.68 7.11
C SER A 93 -11.47 9.88 6.88
N ALA A 94 -12.02 10.01 5.67
CA ALA A 94 -13.24 9.32 5.25
C ALA A 94 -13.00 7.89 4.70
N ILE A 95 -11.75 7.43 4.67
CA ILE A 95 -11.37 6.10 4.16
C ILE A 95 -10.60 5.31 5.22
N THR A 96 -10.77 3.99 5.20
CA THR A 96 -10.06 3.08 6.10
C THR A 96 -8.57 3.13 5.81
N VAL A 97 -7.76 3.09 6.88
CA VAL A 97 -6.30 3.02 6.82
C VAL A 97 -5.85 1.78 7.57
N TRP A 98 -4.92 1.03 7.00
CA TRP A 98 -4.27 -0.09 7.67
C TRP A 98 -2.85 0.32 8.07
N ILE A 99 -2.48 0.02 9.32
CA ILE A 99 -1.15 0.27 9.86
C ILE A 99 -0.56 -1.00 10.47
N SER A 100 0.78 -1.06 10.53
CA SER A 100 1.50 -2.05 11.33
C SER A 100 1.85 -1.47 12.69
N VAL A 101 1.61 -2.24 13.75
CA VAL A 101 2.01 -1.93 15.11
C VAL A 101 3.00 -3.02 15.55
N ASP A 102 4.12 -2.60 16.13
CA ASP A 102 5.20 -3.48 16.60
C ASP A 102 5.66 -4.51 15.55
N ASP A 103 5.76 -4.07 14.29
CA ASP A 103 6.25 -4.82 13.12
C ASP A 103 5.43 -6.06 12.68
N ASP A 104 4.55 -6.60 13.54
CA ASP A 104 3.84 -7.85 13.28
C ASP A 104 2.30 -7.73 13.29
N ARG A 105 1.72 -6.65 13.85
CA ARG A 105 0.27 -6.55 14.04
C ARG A 105 -0.37 -5.55 13.10
N ILE A 106 -1.16 -6.05 12.14
CA ILE A 106 -1.96 -5.21 11.24
C ILE A 106 -3.24 -4.75 11.95
N VAL A 107 -3.46 -3.44 11.98
CA VAL A 107 -4.64 -2.81 12.59
C VAL A 107 -5.42 -2.04 11.53
N GLU A 108 -6.73 -2.28 11.50
CA GLU A 108 -7.68 -1.54 10.66
C GLU A 108 -8.18 -0.29 11.40
N CYS A 109 -7.75 0.89 10.97
CA CYS A 109 -8.22 2.18 11.47
C CYS A 109 -9.39 2.68 10.62
N LYS A 110 -10.63 2.45 11.11
CA LYS A 110 -11.86 2.85 10.41
C LYS A 110 -12.07 4.37 10.39
N PRO A 111 -12.75 4.91 9.36
CA PRO A 111 -13.04 6.35 9.25
C PRO A 111 -13.72 6.93 10.49
N GLY A 112 -13.18 8.03 11.02
CA GLY A 112 -13.75 8.76 12.16
C GLY A 112 -13.69 8.03 13.51
N VAL A 113 -12.96 6.90 13.59
CA VAL A 113 -12.90 6.05 14.79
C VAL A 113 -11.54 6.17 15.48
N ILE A 114 -11.56 6.15 16.81
CA ILE A 114 -10.38 5.92 17.65
C ILE A 114 -10.20 4.41 17.81
N THR A 115 -9.06 3.91 17.37
CA THR A 115 -8.71 2.48 17.34
C THR A 115 -7.57 2.21 18.34
N PRO A 116 -7.76 1.32 19.33
CA PRO A 116 -6.68 0.92 20.23
C PRO A 116 -5.53 0.21 19.50
N LEU A 117 -4.30 0.58 19.85
CA LEU A 117 -3.05 0.03 19.31
C LEU A 117 -2.32 -0.87 20.31
#